data_AF-A0A392MUE3-F1
#
_entry.id   AF-A0A392MUE3-F1
#
_cell.length_a   1.000
_cell.length_b   1.000
_cell.length_c   1.000
_cell.angle_alpha   90.00
_cell.angle_beta   90.00
_cell.angle_gamma   90.00
#
_symmetry.space_group_name_H-M   'P 1'
#
loop_
_entity.id
_entity.type
_entity.pdbx_description
1 polymer ?
#
loop_
_entity_poly.entity_id
_entity_poly.type
_entity_poly.pdbx_seq_one_letter_code
_entity_poly.pdbx_strand_id
1 'polypeptide(L)'
;MRNTSLVHTHSGEVMGGCPGKLNLTSSPEICSSEPLSIDEEILVLVETLKSTLWEDMDFIISRYHEVLESLDHLLVVDVPAILKSEKSQSEFEGDLTAATKKQARLQIDVNALESSLEYNTTKAYNLYQEITVAERKLLAMKSELEDIHSTIRTDLGVLCKKRDRLNTFAKQQVELLSNKEDKTKEAELTVTRKLNLQRTWNNIKAFSQLI
;
A
#
# COMPACT_ATOMS: atom_id res chain seq x y z
N MET A 1 -20.43 -34.05 43.73
CA MET A 1 -19.69 -35.26 43.31
C MET A 1 -20.66 -36.25 42.71
N ARG A 2 -20.24 -36.89 41.61
CA ARG A 2 -20.88 -37.97 40.81
C ARG A 2 -21.86 -37.56 39.70
N ASN A 3 -21.26 -37.49 38.51
CA ASN A 3 -21.82 -37.89 37.23
C ASN A 3 -22.47 -39.29 37.30
N THR A 4 -23.50 -39.48 36.49
CA THR A 4 -23.74 -40.76 35.80
C THR A 4 -24.04 -40.50 34.33
N SER A 5 -23.18 -41.06 33.49
CA SER A 5 -23.28 -41.24 32.05
C SER A 5 -24.08 -42.52 31.73
N LEU A 6 -24.76 -42.58 30.57
CA LEU A 6 -24.89 -43.73 29.65
C LEU A 6 -25.89 -43.31 28.53
N VAL A 7 -25.59 -43.16 27.23
CA VAL A 7 -25.03 -44.06 26.17
C VAL A 7 -26.13 -44.82 25.40
N HIS A 8 -26.15 -44.56 24.06
CA HIS A 8 -26.54 -45.44 22.92
C HIS A 8 -28.05 -45.66 22.65
N THR A 9 -28.56 -45.85 21.42
CA THR A 9 -27.99 -46.21 20.09
C THR A 9 -29.06 -46.11 18.98
N HIS A 10 -28.60 -46.24 17.72
CA HIS A 10 -29.27 -46.74 16.49
C HIS A 10 -29.92 -45.71 15.55
N SER A 11 -29.90 -45.88 14.21
CA SER A 11 -29.13 -46.68 13.23
C SER A 11 -29.84 -46.43 11.88
N GLY A 12 -29.15 -46.40 10.74
CA GLY A 12 -29.81 -46.55 9.43
C GLY A 12 -29.21 -45.80 8.24
N GLU A 13 -28.15 -46.37 7.67
CA GLU A 13 -27.77 -46.40 6.24
C GLU A 13 -29.00 -46.68 5.30
N VAL A 14 -29.10 -46.40 3.99
CA VAL A 14 -28.12 -46.37 2.89
C VAL A 14 -28.78 -45.91 1.55
N MET A 15 -27.99 -45.25 0.69
CA MET A 15 -27.96 -45.23 -0.80
C MET A 15 -29.10 -44.64 -1.67
N GLY A 16 -28.69 -43.79 -2.62
CA GLY A 16 -29.24 -43.83 -3.98
C GLY A 16 -29.13 -42.53 -4.81
N GLY A 17 -28.11 -42.45 -5.68
CA GLY A 17 -28.26 -41.82 -7.02
C GLY A 17 -27.85 -40.35 -7.21
N CYS A 18 -26.64 -40.13 -7.73
CA CYS A 18 -26.38 -39.07 -8.72
C CYS A 18 -26.64 -39.67 -10.11
N PRO A 19 -27.20 -38.94 -11.09
CA PRO A 19 -26.43 -37.88 -11.75
C PRO A 19 -27.26 -36.67 -12.24
N GLY A 20 -26.77 -35.47 -11.98
CA GLY A 20 -27.29 -34.24 -12.56
C GLY A 20 -26.16 -33.25 -12.81
N LYS A 21 -25.62 -33.28 -14.04
CA LYS A 21 -24.74 -32.23 -14.57
C LYS A 21 -25.46 -30.87 -14.44
N LEU A 22 -25.00 -30.03 -13.52
CA LEU A 22 -25.26 -28.60 -13.58
C LEU A 22 -23.99 -27.94 -14.13
N ASN A 23 -24.01 -27.67 -15.44
CA ASN A 23 -23.13 -26.70 -16.06
C ASN A 23 -23.49 -25.33 -15.49
N LEU A 24 -22.79 -24.90 -14.45
CA LEU A 24 -22.76 -23.52 -13.98
C LEU A 24 -21.52 -22.85 -14.57
N THR A 25 -21.60 -22.53 -15.86
CA THR A 25 -20.80 -21.45 -16.43
C THR A 25 -21.38 -20.13 -15.95
N SER A 26 -20.84 -19.62 -14.86
CA SER A 26 -20.82 -18.19 -14.56
C SER A 26 -19.49 -17.94 -13.88
N SER A 27 -18.53 -17.46 -14.68
CA SER A 27 -17.35 -16.80 -14.11
C SER A 27 -17.85 -15.73 -13.15
N PRO A 28 -17.35 -15.64 -11.91
CA PRO A 28 -17.41 -14.35 -11.26
C PRO A 28 -16.59 -13.41 -12.13
N GLU A 29 -17.20 -12.34 -12.64
CA GLU A 29 -16.45 -11.16 -13.01
C GLU A 29 -15.65 -10.79 -11.77
N ILE A 30 -14.38 -11.19 -11.77
CA ILE A 30 -13.40 -10.72 -10.82
C ILE A 30 -13.35 -9.22 -11.11
N CYS A 31 -13.97 -8.42 -10.24
CA CYS A 31 -13.73 -6.99 -10.18
C CYS A 31 -12.22 -6.82 -10.04
N SER A 32 -11.57 -6.61 -11.18
CA SER A 32 -10.18 -6.21 -11.28
C SER A 32 -10.10 -4.75 -10.89
N SER A 33 -10.38 -4.44 -9.63
CA SER A 33 -9.88 -3.22 -9.02
C SER A 33 -8.39 -3.45 -8.82
N GLU A 34 -7.60 -2.81 -9.68
CA GLU A 34 -6.16 -2.72 -9.54
C GLU A 34 -5.84 -2.34 -8.09
N PRO A 35 -4.98 -3.08 -7.36
CA PRO A 35 -4.66 -2.74 -5.99
C PRO A 35 -4.09 -1.33 -5.97
N LEU A 36 -4.65 -0.48 -5.10
CA LEU A 36 -4.17 0.89 -4.91
C LEU A 36 -2.65 0.87 -4.70
N SER A 37 -1.97 1.85 -5.29
CA SER A 37 -0.58 2.07 -4.92
C SER A 37 -0.49 2.44 -3.43
N ILE A 38 0.64 2.13 -2.80
CA ILE A 38 0.86 2.40 -1.37
C ILE A 38 0.61 3.87 -1.03
N ASP A 39 0.97 4.79 -1.93
CA ASP A 39 0.76 6.23 -1.76
C ASP A 39 -0.73 6.61 -1.81
N GLU A 40 -1.52 5.95 -2.67
CA GLU A 40 -2.98 6.15 -2.73
C GLU A 40 -3.69 5.56 -1.51
N GLU A 41 -3.26 4.40 -1.03
CA GLU A 41 -3.83 3.78 0.17
C GLU A 41 -3.55 4.62 1.43
N ILE A 42 -2.33 5.15 1.56
CA ILE A 42 -1.98 6.11 2.61
C ILE A 42 -2.84 7.37 2.50
N LEU A 43 -3.01 7.91 1.30
CA LEU A 43 -3.81 9.11 1.09
C LEU A 43 -5.28 8.88 1.48
N VAL A 44 -5.87 7.75 1.09
CA VAL A 44 -7.24 7.37 1.45
C VAL A 44 -7.39 7.20 2.97
N LEU A 45 -6.42 6.56 3.64
CA LEU A 45 -6.41 6.42 5.10
C LEU A 45 -6.36 7.78 5.80
N VAL A 46 -5.46 8.68 5.36
CA VAL A 46 -5.32 10.03 5.92
C VAL A 46 -6.60 10.84 5.73
N GLU A 47 -7.20 10.78 4.55
CA GLU A 47 -8.41 11.56 4.24
C GLU A 47 -9.63 11.03 4.98
N THR A 48 -9.74 9.70 5.15
CA THR A 48 -10.78 9.07 5.97
C THR A 48 -10.66 9.49 7.42
N LEU A 49 -9.44 9.43 7.99
CA LEU A 49 -9.16 9.85 9.36
C LEU A 49 -9.51 11.33 9.58
N LYS A 50 -9.17 12.20 8.63
CA LYS A 50 -9.56 13.62 8.68
C LYS A 50 -11.07 13.80 8.67
N SER A 51 -11.80 13.11 7.79
CA SER A 51 -13.26 13.22 7.70
C SER A 51 -13.92 12.82 9.02
N THR A 52 -13.53 11.68 9.60
CA THR A 52 -14.08 11.22 10.88
C THR A 52 -13.77 12.19 12.02
N LEU A 53 -12.53 12.70 12.11
CA LEU A 53 -12.16 13.70 13.11
C LEU A 53 -12.95 15.00 12.94
N TRP A 54 -13.20 15.42 11.71
CA TRP A 54 -13.94 16.65 11.43
C TRP A 54 -15.42 16.52 11.77
N GLU A 55 -16.05 15.40 11.42
CA GLU A 55 -17.42 15.07 11.81
C GLU A 55 -17.60 15.01 13.33
N ASP A 56 -16.68 14.36 14.04
CA ASP A 56 -16.70 14.31 15.51
C ASP A 56 -16.58 15.71 16.13
N MET A 57 -15.72 16.58 15.58
CA MET A 57 -15.57 17.96 16.04
C MET A 57 -16.80 18.82 15.77
N ASP A 58 -17.40 18.72 14.58
CA ASP A 58 -18.63 19.44 14.22
C ASP A 58 -19.81 19.04 15.11
N PHE A 59 -19.92 17.76 15.46
CA PHE A 59 -20.93 17.27 16.40
C PHE A 59 -20.74 17.89 17.80
N ILE A 60 -19.51 17.93 18.31
CA ILE A 60 -19.20 18.53 19.62
C ILE A 60 -19.52 20.03 19.62
N ILE A 61 -19.10 20.76 18.59
CA ILE A 61 -19.35 22.21 18.45
C ILE A 61 -20.86 22.49 18.42
N SER A 62 -21.61 21.71 17.65
CA SER A 62 -23.07 21.85 17.54
C SER A 62 -23.77 21.68 18.89
N ARG A 63 -23.37 20.66 19.67
CA ARG A 63 -23.90 20.45 21.03
C ARG A 63 -23.52 21.56 22.01
N TYR A 64 -22.29 22.07 21.92
CA TYR A 64 -21.86 23.19 22.73
C TYR A 64 -22.72 24.44 22.47
N HIS A 65 -23.06 24.69 21.21
CA HIS A 65 -23.89 25.82 20.82
C HIS A 65 -25.31 25.74 21.39
N GLU A 66 -25.94 24.55 21.36
CA GLU A 66 -27.29 24.31 21.90
C GLU A 66 -27.37 24.52 23.43
N VAL A 67 -26.33 24.11 24.15
CA VAL A 67 -26.21 24.32 25.60
C VAL A 67 -26.07 25.81 25.92
N LEU A 68 -25.25 26.54 25.15
CA LEU A 68 -25.08 27.99 25.32
C LEU A 68 -26.38 28.76 25.05
N GLU A 69 -27.11 28.43 23.99
CA GLU A 69 -28.41 29.05 23.69
C GLU A 69 -29.44 28.79 24.79
N SER A 70 -29.46 27.57 25.33
CA SER A 70 -30.36 27.20 26.42
C SER A 70 -30.04 27.93 27.73
N LEU A 71 -28.75 28.18 27.99
CA LEU A 71 -28.28 28.95 29.13
C LEU A 71 -28.58 30.45 28.98
N ASP A 72 -28.35 31.00 27.78
CA ASP A 72 -28.65 32.40 27.49
C ASP A 72 -30.16 32.69 27.61
N HIS A 73 -31.01 31.80 27.09
CA HIS A 73 -32.46 31.89 27.27
C HIS A 73 -32.86 31.86 28.76
N LEU A 74 -32.21 31.01 29.56
CA LEU A 74 -32.48 30.94 31.01
C LEU A 74 -32.13 32.27 31.70
N LEU A 75 -30.97 32.86 31.38
CA LEU A 75 -30.45 34.05 32.03
C LEU A 75 -31.10 35.36 31.56
N VAL A 76 -31.45 35.44 30.27
CA VAL A 76 -31.93 36.68 29.63
C VAL A 76 -33.45 36.73 29.53
N VAL A 77 -34.11 35.58 29.41
CA VAL A 77 -35.57 35.50 29.24
C VAL A 77 -36.23 34.98 30.49
N ASP A 78 -35.91 33.75 30.92
CA ASP A 78 -36.67 33.05 31.95
C ASP A 78 -36.50 33.70 33.34
N VAL A 79 -35.27 33.93 33.79
CA VAL A 79 -35.00 34.53 35.10
C VAL A 79 -35.55 35.96 35.23
N PRO A 80 -35.32 36.88 34.27
CA PRO A 80 -35.91 38.21 34.35
C PRO A 80 -37.43 38.22 34.25
N ALA A 81 -38.04 37.34 33.45
CA ALA A 81 -39.49 37.22 33.36
C ALA A 81 -40.11 36.79 34.70
N ILE A 82 -39.48 35.83 35.39
CA ILE A 82 -39.90 35.39 36.72
C ILE A 82 -39.83 36.56 37.72
N LEU A 83 -38.68 37.24 37.78
CA LEU A 83 -38.43 38.34 38.72
C LEU A 83 -39.31 39.58 38.51
N LYS A 84 -39.74 39.85 37.28
CA LYS A 84 -40.61 40.99 36.94
C LYS A 84 -42.10 40.67 36.96
N SER A 85 -42.48 39.42 37.21
CA SER A 85 -43.87 39.00 37.09
C SER A 85 -44.70 39.40 38.31
N GLU A 86 -45.81 40.11 38.09
CA GLU A 86 -46.87 40.32 39.10
C GLU A 86 -47.76 39.06 39.18
N LYS A 87 -47.13 37.92 39.46
CA LYS A 87 -47.82 36.62 39.60
C LYS A 87 -48.22 36.37 41.04
N SER A 88 -49.23 35.51 41.22
CA SER A 88 -49.54 34.99 42.55
C SER A 88 -48.36 34.18 43.09
N GLN A 89 -48.20 34.12 44.42
CA GLN A 89 -47.05 33.46 45.04
C GLN A 89 -46.87 32.01 44.58
N SER A 90 -47.95 31.25 44.39
CA SER A 90 -47.87 29.86 43.92
C SER A 90 -47.38 29.73 42.48
N GLU A 91 -47.74 30.68 41.61
CA GLU A 91 -47.27 30.70 40.22
C GLU A 91 -45.78 31.07 40.15
N PHE A 92 -45.35 32.03 40.98
CA PHE A 92 -43.94 32.40 41.09
C PHE A 92 -43.07 31.24 41.60
N GLU A 93 -43.51 30.53 42.65
CA GLU A 93 -42.83 29.33 43.15
C GLU A 93 -42.77 28.20 42.10
N GLY A 94 -43.84 28.04 41.30
CA GLY A 94 -43.89 27.11 40.18
C GLY A 94 -42.84 27.41 39.12
N ASP A 95 -42.76 28.67 38.67
CA ASP A 95 -41.80 29.08 37.65
C ASP A 95 -40.35 29.01 38.15
N LEU A 96 -40.09 29.42 39.40
CA LEU A 96 -38.77 29.31 40.02
C LEU A 96 -38.31 27.84 40.09
N THR A 97 -39.23 26.94 40.44
CA THR A 97 -38.95 25.49 40.46
C THR A 97 -38.63 24.96 39.06
N ALA A 98 -39.34 25.44 38.03
CA ALA A 98 -39.08 25.06 36.64
C ALA A 98 -37.71 25.57 36.14
N ALA A 99 -37.38 26.83 36.42
CA ALA A 99 -36.07 27.42 36.10
C ALA A 99 -34.93 26.68 36.81
N THR A 100 -35.09 26.34 38.09
CA THR A 100 -34.10 25.58 38.86
C THR A 100 -33.91 24.17 38.29
N LYS A 101 -34.99 23.49 37.86
CA LYS A 101 -34.90 22.20 37.16
C LYS A 101 -34.18 22.32 35.82
N LYS A 102 -34.42 23.40 35.05
CA LYS A 102 -33.73 23.67 33.78
C LYS A 102 -32.24 23.92 34.02
N GLN A 103 -31.88 24.69 35.06
CA GLN A 103 -30.49 24.91 35.48
C GLN A 103 -29.78 23.60 35.86
N ALA A 104 -30.43 22.74 36.65
CA ALA A 104 -29.85 21.46 37.06
C ALA A 104 -29.57 20.53 35.86
N ARG A 105 -30.46 20.50 34.86
CA ARG A 105 -30.26 19.74 33.61
C ARG A 105 -29.08 20.30 32.80
N LEU A 106 -29.05 21.61 32.61
CA LEU A 106 -27.94 22.29 31.93
C LEU A 106 -26.60 21.99 32.59
N GLN A 107 -26.53 21.96 33.93
CA GLN A 107 -25.29 21.63 34.63
C GLN A 107 -24.84 20.19 34.34
N ILE A 108 -25.76 19.24 34.27
CA ILE A 108 -25.44 17.84 33.91
C ILE A 108 -24.92 17.77 32.48
N ASP A 109 -25.57 18.47 31.54
CA ASP A 109 -25.17 18.48 30.14
C ASP A 109 -23.79 19.13 29.94
N VAL A 110 -23.52 20.24 30.64
CA VAL A 110 -22.20 20.89 30.65
C VAL A 110 -21.12 19.94 31.18
N ASN A 111 -21.35 19.30 32.32
CA ASN A 111 -20.38 18.37 32.90
C ASN A 111 -20.09 17.16 31.97
N ALA A 112 -21.13 16.65 31.29
CA ALA A 112 -20.98 15.57 30.32
C ALA A 112 -20.15 16.02 29.10
N LEU A 113 -20.39 17.25 28.63
CA LEU A 113 -19.66 17.84 27.52
C LEU A 113 -18.20 18.13 27.87
N GLU A 114 -17.92 18.63 29.06
CA GLU A 114 -16.55 18.81 29.57
C GLU A 114 -15.80 17.48 29.64
N SER A 115 -16.44 16.43 30.17
CA SER A 115 -15.86 15.08 30.24
C SER A 115 -15.58 14.51 28.85
N SER A 116 -16.49 14.75 27.90
CA SER A 116 -16.33 14.31 26.51
C SER A 116 -15.19 15.07 25.81
N LEU A 117 -15.09 16.38 26.03
CA LEU A 117 -14.04 17.22 25.49
C LEU A 117 -12.67 16.79 26.01
N GLU A 118 -12.54 16.52 27.32
CA GLU A 118 -11.30 16.04 27.94
C GLU A 118 -10.87 14.69 27.35
N TYR A 119 -11.81 13.74 27.24
CA TYR A 119 -11.54 12.43 26.65
C TYR A 119 -11.09 12.55 25.19
N ASN A 120 -11.81 13.31 24.38
CA ASN A 120 -11.51 13.46 22.96
C ASN A 120 -10.19 14.21 22.72
N THR A 121 -9.88 15.22 23.54
CA THR A 121 -8.59 15.93 23.50
C THR A 121 -7.44 14.98 23.79
N THR A 122 -7.58 14.14 24.82
CA THR A 122 -6.57 13.14 25.19
C THR A 122 -6.39 12.10 24.08
N LYS A 123 -7.50 11.61 23.52
CA LYS A 123 -7.49 10.66 22.40
C LYS A 123 -6.80 11.25 21.16
N ALA A 124 -7.12 12.50 20.81
CA ALA A 124 -6.50 13.21 19.69
C ALA A 124 -4.99 13.39 19.90
N TYR A 125 -4.56 13.73 21.10
CA TYR A 125 -3.14 13.85 21.43
C TYR A 125 -2.39 12.52 21.27
N ASN A 126 -2.97 11.42 21.76
CA ASN A 126 -2.37 10.08 21.60
C ASN A 126 -2.25 9.68 20.13
N LEU A 127 -3.31 9.89 19.34
CA LEU A 127 -3.29 9.62 17.90
C LEU A 127 -2.23 10.46 17.18
N TYR A 128 -2.10 11.74 17.53
CA TYR A 128 -1.05 12.61 16.99
C TYR A 128 0.36 12.07 17.27
N GLN A 129 0.61 11.56 18.47
CA GLN A 129 1.89 10.93 18.80
C GLN A 129 2.15 9.67 17.97
N GLU A 130 1.14 8.80 17.81
CA GLU A 130 1.25 7.59 16.99
C GLU A 130 1.54 7.91 15.53
N ILE A 131 0.83 8.88 14.95
CA ILE A 131 1.06 9.39 13.59
C ILE A 131 2.50 9.90 13.46
N THR A 132 2.97 10.71 14.40
CA THR A 132 4.33 11.28 14.38
C THR A 132 5.41 10.18 14.43
N VAL A 133 5.14 9.06 15.13
CA VAL A 133 6.05 7.91 15.15
C VAL A 133 6.01 7.16 13.81
N ALA A 134 4.83 6.97 13.23
CA ALA A 134 4.66 6.33 11.93
C ALA A 134 5.34 7.13 10.80
N GLU A 135 5.17 8.46 10.78
CA GLU A 135 5.82 9.36 9.83
C GLU A 135 7.34 9.26 9.87
N ARG A 136 7.92 9.23 11.08
CA ARG A 136 9.38 9.06 11.25
C ARG A 136 9.87 7.72 10.71
N LYS A 137 9.11 6.63 10.91
CA LYS A 137 9.45 5.31 10.35
C LYS A 137 9.37 5.31 8.83
N LEU A 138 8.32 5.90 8.26
CA LEU A 138 8.16 6.02 6.80
C LEU A 138 9.31 6.82 6.17
N LEU A 139 9.72 7.93 6.80
CA LEU A 139 10.85 8.72 6.32
C LEU A 139 12.17 7.94 6.36
N ALA A 140 12.40 7.14 7.40
CA ALA A 140 13.57 6.27 7.49
C ALA A 140 13.57 5.21 6.37
N MET A 141 12.43 4.52 6.18
CA MET A 141 12.28 3.52 5.11
C MET A 141 12.47 4.14 3.71
N LYS A 142 11.98 5.36 3.50
CA LYS A 142 12.20 6.09 2.24
C LYS A 142 13.68 6.34 1.99
N SER A 143 14.42 6.79 3.00
CA SER A 143 15.88 7.00 2.89
C SER A 143 16.61 5.71 2.55
N GLU A 144 16.28 4.60 3.22
CA GLU A 144 16.89 3.30 2.93
C GLU A 144 16.61 2.84 1.48
N LEU A 145 15.40 3.06 0.99
CA LEU A 145 15.03 2.72 -0.39
C LEU A 145 15.81 3.57 -1.41
N GLU A 146 16.00 4.86 -1.14
CA GLU A 146 16.80 5.76 -1.99
C GLU A 146 18.27 5.31 -2.06
N ASP A 147 18.85 4.87 -0.93
CA ASP A 147 20.21 4.33 -0.87
C ASP A 147 20.36 3.03 -1.66
N ILE A 148 19.40 2.11 -1.52
CA ILE A 148 19.36 0.86 -2.30
C ILE A 148 19.25 1.17 -3.79
N HIS A 149 18.36 2.08 -4.18
CA HIS A 149 18.19 2.48 -5.58
C HIS A 149 19.47 3.09 -6.15
N SER A 150 20.18 3.93 -5.39
CA SER A 150 21.47 4.49 -5.79
C SER A 150 22.53 3.40 -6.00
N THR A 151 22.56 2.40 -5.12
CA THR A 151 23.46 1.24 -5.23
C THR A 151 23.17 0.44 -6.49
N ILE A 152 21.92 0.06 -6.71
CA ILE A 152 21.49 -0.70 -7.91
C ILE A 152 21.84 0.06 -9.19
N ARG A 153 21.61 1.37 -9.22
CA ARG A 153 21.95 2.21 -10.38
C ARG A 153 23.45 2.17 -10.68
N THR A 154 24.28 2.23 -9.64
CA THR A 154 25.73 2.15 -9.76
C THR A 154 26.18 0.79 -10.29
N ASP A 155 25.64 -0.29 -9.75
CA ASP A 155 25.94 -1.67 -10.17
C ASP A 155 25.54 -1.93 -11.62
N LEU A 156 24.35 -1.47 -12.03
CA LEU A 156 23.90 -1.52 -13.42
C LEU A 156 24.87 -0.78 -14.35
N GLY A 157 25.38 0.37 -13.93
CA GLY A 157 26.40 1.11 -14.67
C GLY A 157 27.69 0.30 -14.86
N VAL A 158 28.15 -0.40 -13.82
CA VAL A 158 29.32 -1.30 -13.89
C VAL A 158 29.06 -2.48 -14.82
N LEU A 159 27.88 -3.11 -14.71
CA LEU A 159 27.50 -4.25 -15.55
C LEU A 159 27.41 -3.85 -17.03
N CYS A 160 26.84 -2.69 -17.35
CA CYS A 160 26.83 -2.15 -18.71
C CYS A 160 28.24 -2.01 -19.27
N LYS A 161 29.18 -1.42 -18.52
CA LYS A 161 30.59 -1.31 -18.95
C LYS A 161 31.25 -2.67 -19.15
N LYS A 162 30.98 -3.65 -18.27
CA LYS A 162 31.49 -5.04 -18.42
C LYS A 162 30.95 -5.69 -19.69
N ARG A 163 29.65 -5.56 -19.97
CA ARG A 163 29.01 -6.05 -21.19
C ARG A 163 29.67 -5.45 -22.44
N ASP A 164 29.91 -4.13 -22.45
CA ASP A 164 30.50 -3.46 -23.61
C ASP A 164 31.94 -3.92 -23.88
N ARG A 165 32.72 -4.16 -22.81
CA ARG A 165 34.05 -4.77 -22.91
C ARG A 165 34.00 -6.19 -23.45
N LEU A 166 33.06 -7.01 -22.96
CA LEU A 166 32.90 -8.38 -23.43
C LEU A 166 32.50 -8.43 -24.91
N ASN A 167 31.61 -7.54 -25.34
CA ASN A 167 31.22 -7.40 -26.74
C ASN A 167 32.41 -7.00 -27.63
N THR A 168 33.25 -6.07 -27.16
CA THR A 168 34.46 -5.66 -27.87
C THR A 168 35.44 -6.82 -27.99
N PHE A 169 35.66 -7.55 -26.89
CA PHE A 169 36.50 -8.74 -26.88
C PHE A 169 35.98 -9.82 -27.82
N ALA A 170 34.67 -10.09 -27.82
CA ALA A 170 34.06 -11.06 -28.72
C ALA A 170 34.28 -10.70 -30.20
N LYS A 171 34.11 -9.42 -30.56
CA LYS A 171 34.40 -8.93 -31.93
C LYS A 171 35.86 -9.17 -32.32
N GLN A 172 36.80 -8.83 -31.43
CA GLN A 172 38.23 -9.05 -31.65
C GLN A 172 38.57 -10.54 -31.82
N GLN A 173 37.93 -11.43 -31.04
CA GLN A 173 38.14 -12.87 -31.20
C GLN A 173 37.65 -13.39 -32.55
N VAL A 174 36.48 -12.94 -33.00
CA VAL A 174 35.96 -13.30 -34.34
C VAL A 174 36.91 -12.84 -35.44
N GLU A 175 37.40 -11.60 -35.37
CA GLU A 175 38.36 -11.06 -36.35
C GLU A 175 39.69 -11.81 -36.33
N LEU A 176 40.23 -12.13 -35.15
CA LEU A 176 41.46 -12.90 -35.01
C LEU A 176 41.33 -14.32 -35.59
N LEU A 177 40.18 -14.97 -35.40
CA LEU A 177 39.91 -16.29 -35.96
C LEU A 177 39.82 -16.23 -37.49
N SER A 178 39.11 -15.25 -38.04
CA SER A 178 39.05 -15.03 -39.50
C SER A 178 40.44 -14.80 -40.10
N ASN A 179 41.24 -13.91 -39.49
CA ASN A 179 42.60 -13.62 -39.96
C ASN A 179 43.52 -14.83 -39.89
N LYS A 180 43.36 -15.71 -38.89
CA LYS A 180 44.11 -16.98 -38.81
C LYS A 180 43.68 -17.95 -39.90
N GLU A 181 42.39 -18.05 -40.17
CA GLU A 181 41.86 -18.90 -41.24
C GLU A 181 42.39 -18.46 -42.61
N ASP A 182 42.37 -17.15 -42.91
CA ASP A 182 42.86 -16.60 -44.16
C ASP A 182 44.37 -16.84 -44.35
N LYS A 183 45.17 -16.63 -43.31
CA LYS A 183 46.61 -16.93 -43.33
C LYS A 183 46.90 -18.41 -43.56
N THR A 184 46.07 -19.29 -43.00
CA THR A 184 46.22 -20.74 -43.17
C THR A 184 45.92 -21.14 -44.61
N LYS A 185 44.81 -20.64 -45.18
CA LYS A 185 44.45 -20.84 -46.59
C LYS A 185 45.52 -20.31 -47.55
N GLU A 186 46.08 -19.13 -47.27
CA GLU A 186 47.16 -18.54 -48.09
C GLU A 186 48.44 -19.40 -48.05
N ALA A 187 48.80 -19.92 -46.87
CA ALA A 187 49.94 -20.81 -46.72
C ALA A 187 49.74 -22.12 -47.52
N GLU A 188 48.57 -22.74 -47.42
CA GLU A 188 48.23 -23.96 -48.17
C GLU A 188 48.25 -23.74 -49.68
N LEU A 189 47.69 -22.63 -50.16
CA LEU A 189 47.74 -22.24 -51.57
C LEU A 189 49.19 -22.04 -52.04
N THR A 190 50.02 -21.42 -51.21
CA THR A 190 51.44 -21.18 -51.53
C THR A 190 52.22 -22.48 -51.63
N VAL A 191 52.02 -23.43 -50.69
CA VAL A 191 52.63 -24.76 -50.74
C VAL A 191 52.19 -25.50 -52.01
N THR A 192 50.88 -25.48 -52.30
CA THR A 192 50.32 -26.13 -53.49
C THR A 192 50.91 -25.56 -54.79
N ARG A 193 51.02 -24.23 -54.89
CA ARG A 193 51.67 -23.55 -56.04
C ARG A 193 53.13 -23.96 -56.20
N LYS A 194 53.90 -24.01 -55.11
CA LYS A 194 55.31 -24.46 -55.15
C LYS A 194 55.45 -25.89 -55.63
N LEU A 195 54.62 -26.82 -55.12
CA LEU A 195 54.63 -28.22 -55.54
C LEU A 195 54.27 -28.38 -57.03
N ASN A 196 53.27 -27.63 -57.51
CA ASN A 196 52.89 -27.66 -58.91
C ASN A 196 54.01 -27.13 -59.82
N LEU A 197 54.64 -26.00 -59.47
CA LEU A 197 55.78 -25.48 -60.22
C LEU A 197 56.95 -26.47 -60.26
N GLN A 198 57.27 -27.09 -59.12
CA GLN A 198 58.31 -28.11 -59.06
C GLN A 198 57.99 -29.31 -59.96
N ARG A 199 56.74 -29.79 -59.96
CA ARG A 199 56.30 -30.89 -60.81
C ARG A 199 56.42 -30.52 -62.30
N THR A 200 55.93 -29.33 -62.68
CA THR A 200 56.05 -28.83 -64.07
C THR A 200 57.50 -28.73 -64.50
N TRP A 201 58.37 -28.19 -63.65
CA TRP A 201 59.80 -28.09 -63.93
C TRP A 201 60.48 -29.45 -64.09
N ASN A 202 60.16 -30.41 -63.23
CA ASN A 202 60.66 -31.78 -63.33
C ASN A 202 60.20 -32.45 -64.64
N ASN A 203 58.94 -32.22 -65.05
CA ASN A 203 58.43 -32.73 -66.32
C ASN A 203 59.19 -32.13 -67.51
N ILE A 204 59.40 -30.80 -67.53
CA ILE A 204 60.18 -30.12 -68.59
C ILE A 204 61.58 -30.71 -68.68
N LYS A 205 62.26 -30.89 -67.54
CA LYS A 205 63.58 -31.53 -67.48
C LYS A 205 63.57 -32.94 -68.06
N ALA A 206 62.60 -33.77 -67.68
CA ALA A 206 62.48 -35.13 -68.19
C ALA A 206 62.27 -35.15 -69.72
N PHE A 207 61.42 -34.27 -70.26
CA PHE A 207 61.25 -34.14 -71.71
C PHE A 207 62.52 -33.68 -72.43
N SER A 208 63.28 -32.74 -71.84
CA SER A 208 64.53 -32.27 -72.44
C SER A 208 65.64 -33.34 -72.50
N GLN A 209 65.53 -34.41 -71.71
CA GLN A 209 66.47 -35.55 -71.73
C GLN A 209 66.09 -36.63 -72.76
N LEU A 210 64.91 -36.51 -73.39
CA LEU A 210 64.40 -37.42 -74.42
C LEU A 210 64.65 -36.90 -75.85
N ILE A 211 65.21 -35.69 -75.98
CA ILE A 211 65.65 -35.07 -77.24
C ILE A 211 67.17 -35.13 -77.28
#